data_AF-A0A524I075-F1
#
_entry.id   AF-A0A524I075-F1
#
_cell.length_a   1.000
_cell.length_b   1.000
_cell.length_c   1.000
_cell.angle_alpha   90.00
_cell.angle_beta   90.00
_cell.angle_gamma   90.00
#
_symmetry.space_group_name_H-M   'P 1'
#
loop_
_entity.id
_entity.type
_entity.pdbx_description
1 polymer ?
#
loop_
_entity_poly.entity_id
_entity_poly.type
_entity_poly.pdbx_seq_one_letter_code
_entity_poly.pdbx_strand_id
1 'polypeptide(L)'
;MTDKEMLDAEQLGQIFAVLSEHVPKLLDNVTKVLYGAQEGTKFGESVAAFYKALNDAGMSKDQAFELTKEYMSNLSLGGMLKNIVGGASKQDE
;
A
#
# COMPACT_ATOMS: atom_id res chain seq x y z
N MET A 1 -9.96 -13.33 41.01
CA MET A 1 -10.05 -12.22 40.02
C MET A 1 -8.73 -11.47 40.12
N THR A 2 -7.78 -11.46 39.19
CA THR A 2 -7.62 -12.08 37.88
C THR A 2 -6.11 -12.07 37.66
N ASP A 3 -5.44 -13.21 37.69
CA ASP A 3 -4.04 -13.30 37.28
C ASP A 3 -4.01 -13.05 35.77
N LYS A 4 -3.64 -11.83 35.36
CA LYS A 4 -3.23 -11.57 33.99
C LYS A 4 -1.86 -12.24 33.86
N GLU A 5 -1.81 -13.44 33.27
CA GLU A 5 -0.57 -14.02 32.76
C GLU A 5 0.06 -12.99 31.82
N MET A 6 1.05 -12.25 32.32
CA MET A 6 1.90 -11.44 31.48
C MET A 6 2.75 -12.41 30.66
N LEU A 7 2.63 -12.33 29.34
CA LEU A 7 3.48 -13.07 28.42
C LEU A 7 4.95 -12.78 28.78
N ASP A 8 5.71 -13.83 29.10
CA ASP A 8 7.13 -13.67 29.37
C ASP A 8 7.92 -13.36 28.08
N ALA A 9 9.18 -12.99 28.24
CA ALA A 9 10.04 -12.62 27.11
C ALA A 9 10.25 -13.77 26.11
N GLU A 10 10.19 -15.02 26.57
CA GLU A 10 10.38 -16.20 25.74
C GLU A 10 9.16 -16.46 24.87
N GLN A 11 7.96 -16.40 25.46
CA GLN A 11 6.68 -16.49 24.76
C GLN A 11 6.49 -15.35 23.76
N LEU A 12 6.86 -14.12 24.13
CA LEU A 12 6.88 -12.98 23.21
C LEU A 12 7.85 -13.23 22.04
N GLY A 13 9.06 -13.72 22.33
CA GLY A 13 10.04 -14.08 21.30
C GLY A 13 9.51 -15.11 20.30
N GLN A 14 8.79 -16.13 20.78
CA GLN A 14 8.18 -17.15 19.92
C GLN A 14 7.06 -16.57 19.03
N ILE A 15 6.18 -15.74 19.60
CA ILE A 15 5.12 -15.07 18.83
C ILE A 15 5.73 -14.16 17.76
N PHE A 16 6.75 -13.37 18.10
CA PHE A 16 7.45 -12.52 17.13
C PHE A 16 8.18 -13.31 16.05
N ALA A 17 8.76 -14.46 16.38
CA ALA A 17 9.40 -15.34 15.40
C ALA A 17 8.37 -15.87 14.38
N VAL A 18 7.22 -16.36 14.86
CA VAL A 18 6.12 -16.83 14.00
C VAL A 18 5.57 -15.69 13.14
N LEU A 19 5.33 -14.51 13.73
CA LEU A 19 4.88 -13.33 12.97
C LEU A 19 5.89 -12.92 11.90
N SER A 20 7.19 -12.89 12.23
CA SER A 20 8.26 -12.54 11.30
C SER A 20 8.39 -13.54 10.16
N GLU A 21 8.00 -14.80 10.36
CA GLU A 21 7.97 -15.80 9.28
C GLU A 21 6.79 -15.59 8.32
N HIS A 22 5.62 -15.22 8.85
CA HIS A 22 4.38 -15.15 8.07
C HIS A 22 4.11 -13.78 7.44
N VAL A 23 4.47 -12.69 8.11
CA VAL A 23 4.23 -11.33 7.61
C VAL A 23 4.90 -11.08 6.25
N PRO A 24 6.18 -11.42 6.03
CA PRO A 24 6.82 -11.27 4.71
C PRO A 24 6.12 -12.08 3.62
N LYS A 25 5.70 -13.32 3.92
CA LYS A 25 4.97 -14.18 2.97
C LYS A 25 3.63 -13.57 2.57
N LEU A 26 2.92 -12.95 3.52
CA LEU A 26 1.66 -12.26 3.24
C LEU A 26 1.90 -11.03 2.35
N LEU A 27 2.93 -10.23 2.63
CA LEU A 27 3.30 -9.09 1.80
C LEU A 27 3.70 -9.50 0.38
N ASP A 28 4.47 -10.58 0.24
CA ASP A 28 4.85 -11.15 -1.05
C ASP A 28 3.63 -11.59 -1.86
N ASN A 29 2.67 -12.25 -1.22
CA ASN A 29 1.45 -12.71 -1.89
C ASN A 29 0.55 -11.54 -2.30
N VAL A 30 0.37 -10.54 -1.44
CA VAL A 30 -0.36 -9.32 -1.78
C VAL A 30 0.31 -8.59 -2.95
N THR A 31 1.65 -8.52 -2.95
CA THR A 31 2.44 -7.93 -4.04
C THR A 31 2.27 -8.73 -5.33
N LYS A 32 2.33 -10.06 -5.30
CA LYS A 32 2.13 -10.92 -6.48
C LYS A 32 0.72 -10.85 -7.04
N VAL A 33 -0.30 -10.72 -6.20
CA VAL A 33 -1.69 -10.57 -6.64
C VAL A 33 -1.91 -9.20 -7.29
N LEU A 34 -1.31 -8.13 -6.76
CA LEU A 34 -1.53 -6.77 -7.26
C LEU A 34 -0.59 -6.38 -8.41
N TYR A 35 0.62 -6.94 -8.44
CA TYR A 35 1.65 -6.69 -9.47
C TYR A 35 2.00 -7.94 -10.27
N GLY A 36 1.18 -8.98 -10.21
CA GLY A 36 1.23 -10.08 -11.16
C GLY A 36 1.19 -9.51 -12.58
N ALA A 37 1.88 -10.15 -13.53
CA ALA A 37 2.06 -9.59 -14.87
C ALA A 37 0.73 -9.17 -15.53
N GLN A 38 -0.37 -9.87 -15.22
CA GLN A 38 -1.70 -9.56 -15.73
C GLN A 38 -2.35 -8.35 -15.03
N GLU A 39 -2.28 -8.28 -13.70
CA GLU A 39 -2.86 -7.20 -12.89
C GLU A 39 -2.07 -5.90 -13.04
N GLY A 40 -0.74 -5.98 -13.16
CA GLY A 40 0.12 -4.86 -13.50
C GLY A 40 -0.19 -4.27 -14.88
N THR A 41 -0.46 -5.11 -15.89
CA THR A 41 -0.90 -4.65 -17.22
C THR A 41 -2.25 -3.93 -17.15
N LYS A 42 -3.27 -4.52 -16.52
CA LYS A 42 -4.59 -3.88 -16.38
C LYS A 42 -4.53 -2.57 -15.59
N PHE A 43 -3.67 -2.52 -14.57
CA PHE A 43 -3.42 -1.30 -13.81
C PHE A 43 -2.79 -0.22 -14.70
N GLY A 44 -1.75 -0.56 -15.46
CA GLY A 44 -1.12 0.35 -16.43
C GLY A 44 -2.09 0.85 -17.51
N GLU A 45 -2.95 -0.03 -18.05
CA GLU A 45 -4.00 0.34 -19.00
C GLU A 45 -5.00 1.33 -18.40
N SER A 46 -5.42 1.11 -17.15
CA SER A 46 -6.36 2.00 -16.45
C SER A 46 -5.74 3.38 -16.20
N VAL A 47 -4.48 3.43 -15.78
CA VAL A 47 -3.72 4.67 -15.59
C VAL A 47 -3.58 5.44 -16.92
N ALA A 48 -3.25 4.74 -18.00
CA ALA A 48 -3.13 5.34 -19.33
C ALA A 48 -4.47 5.88 -19.86
N ALA A 49 -5.55 5.13 -19.65
CA ALA A 49 -6.90 5.55 -20.01
C ALA A 49 -7.32 6.81 -19.23
N PHE A 50 -7.01 6.88 -17.93
CA PHE A 50 -7.26 8.06 -17.10
C PHE A 50 -6.51 9.30 -17.62
N TYR A 51 -5.20 9.19 -17.86
CA TYR A 51 -4.42 10.29 -18.43
C TYR A 51 -4.99 10.75 -19.76
N LYS A 52 -5.35 9.82 -20.65
CA LYS A 52 -5.95 10.13 -21.95
C LYS A 52 -7.27 10.88 -21.80
N ALA A 53 -8.15 10.42 -20.92
CA ALA A 53 -9.44 11.07 -20.67
C ALA A 53 -9.28 12.51 -20.17
N LEU A 54 -8.28 12.79 -19.32
CA LEU A 54 -7.98 14.16 -18.87
C LEU A 54 -7.52 15.06 -20.03
N ASN A 55 -6.63 14.55 -20.89
CA ASN A 55 -6.18 15.30 -22.06
C ASN A 55 -7.33 15.54 -23.05
N ASP A 56 -8.15 14.52 -23.31
CA ASP A 56 -9.30 14.60 -24.21
C ASP A 56 -10.36 15.58 -23.68
N ALA A 57 -10.46 15.75 -22.36
CA ALA A 57 -11.29 16.76 -21.71
C ALA A 57 -10.72 18.19 -21.76
N GLY A 58 -9.57 18.40 -22.41
CA GLY A 58 -8.94 19.70 -22.60
C GLY A 58 -8.00 20.13 -21.47
N MET A 59 -7.63 19.22 -20.58
CA MET A 59 -6.62 19.51 -19.55
C MET A 59 -5.22 19.62 -20.19
N SER A 60 -4.39 20.52 -19.68
CA SER A 60 -2.99 20.60 -20.12
C SER A 60 -2.24 19.31 -19.78
N LYS A 61 -1.25 18.95 -20.61
CA LYS A 61 -0.45 17.73 -20.42
C LYS A 61 0.20 17.66 -19.04
N ASP A 62 0.67 18.79 -18.52
CA ASP A 62 1.34 18.88 -17.22
C ASP A 62 0.35 18.66 -16.07
N GLN A 63 -0.83 19.28 -16.12
CA GLN A 63 -1.87 19.06 -15.12
C GLN A 63 -2.41 17.63 -15.16
N ALA A 64 -2.64 17.08 -16.35
CA ALA A 64 -3.09 15.70 -16.52
C ALA A 64 -2.05 14.71 -16.00
N PHE A 65 -0.76 15.00 -16.19
CA PHE A 65 0.35 14.17 -15.71
C PHE A 65 0.41 14.15 -14.19
N GLU A 66 0.37 15.32 -13.53
CA GLU A 66 0.41 15.38 -12.06
C GLU A 66 -0.82 14.69 -11.43
N LEU A 67 -2.03 14.92 -11.95
CA LEU A 67 -3.23 14.22 -11.44
C LEU A 67 -3.15 12.69 -11.63
N THR A 68 -2.62 12.24 -12.76
CA THR A 68 -2.42 10.80 -13.02
C THR A 68 -1.40 10.21 -12.06
N LYS A 69 -0.31 10.93 -11.78
CA LYS A 69 0.73 10.53 -10.83
C LYS A 69 0.20 10.48 -9.39
N GLU A 70 -0.63 11.43 -8.98
CA GLU A 70 -1.34 11.38 -7.69
C GLU A 70 -2.29 10.19 -7.60
N TYR A 71 -3.08 9.94 -8.66
CA TYR A 71 -3.97 8.79 -8.76
C TYR A 71 -3.21 7.46 -8.63
N MET A 72 -2.10 7.30 -9.36
CA MET A 72 -1.21 6.14 -9.25
C MET A 72 -0.65 5.97 -7.84
N SER A 73 -0.21 7.07 -7.22
CA SER A 73 0.34 7.04 -5.86
C SER A 73 -0.72 6.51 -4.88
N ASN A 74 -1.94 7.03 -4.94
CA ASN A 74 -3.02 6.62 -4.04
C ASN A 74 -3.49 5.17 -4.24
N LEU A 75 -3.40 4.65 -5.47
CA LEU A 75 -3.75 3.26 -5.76
C LEU A 75 -2.59 2.28 -5.54
N SER A 76 -1.35 2.75 -5.49
CA SER A 76 -0.21 1.90 -5.18
C SER A 76 -0.21 1.48 -3.71
N LEU A 77 0.18 0.24 -3.42
CA LEU A 77 0.39 -0.22 -2.05
C LEU A 77 1.38 0.68 -1.30
N GLY A 78 2.45 1.11 -1.97
CA GLY A 78 3.44 2.01 -1.39
C GLY A 78 2.85 3.35 -0.95
N GLY A 79 1.95 3.95 -1.74
CA GLY A 79 1.26 5.17 -1.35
C GLY A 79 0.21 4.95 -0.26
N MET A 80 -0.55 3.85 -0.30
CA MET A 80 -1.47 3.50 0.79
C MET A 80 -0.72 3.28 2.12
N LEU A 81 0.39 2.53 2.10
CA LEU A 81 1.23 2.32 3.28
C LEU A 81 1.85 3.64 3.77
N LYS A 82 2.34 4.49 2.85
CA LYS A 82 2.85 5.82 3.19
C LYS A 82 1.78 6.71 3.84
N ASN A 83 0.53 6.65 3.38
CA ASN A 83 -0.57 7.41 3.96
C ASN A 83 -0.96 6.89 5.34
N ILE A 84 -0.88 5.57 5.58
CA ILE A 84 -1.14 4.98 6.90
C ILE A 84 -0.02 5.35 7.89
N VAL A 85 1.24 5.17 7.49
CA VAL A 85 2.40 5.51 8.34
C VAL A 85 2.52 7.02 8.56
N GLY A 86 2.29 7.82 7.51
CA GLY A 86 2.32 9.28 7.58
C GLY A 86 1.08 9.91 8.26
N GLY A 87 -0.02 9.16 8.36
CA GLY A 87 -1.20 9.55 9.15
C GLY A 87 -1.00 9.29 10.64
N ALA A 88 -0.31 8.20 10.99
CA ALA A 88 0.03 7.88 12.39
C ALA A 88 1.04 8.86 13.00
N SER A 89 1.91 9.48 12.21
CA SER A 89 2.91 10.46 12.70
C SER A 89 2.40 11.90 12.80
N LYS A 90 1.18 12.20 12.37
CA LYS A 90 0.57 13.55 12.43
C LYS A 90 -0.39 13.77 13.59
N GLN A 91 -0.50 12.81 14.51
CA GLN A 91 -1.40 12.92 15.67
C GLN A 91 -0.73 13.47 16.94
N ASP A 92 0.55 13.80 16.86
CA ASP A 92 1.34 14.42 17.94
C ASP A 92 1.93 15.79 17.51
N GLU A 93 1.09 16.74 17.07
CA GLU A 93 1.42 18.18 17.06
C GLU A 93 0.19 19.04 17.39
#